data_AF-A0A4R2C1L9-F1
#
_entry.id   AF-A0A4R2C1L9-F1
#
_cell.length_a   1.000
_cell.length_b   1.000
_cell.length_c   1.000
_cell.angle_alpha   90.00
_cell.angle_beta   90.00
_cell.angle_gamma   90.00
#
_symmetry.space_group_name_H-M   'P 1'
#
loop_
_entity.id
_entity.type
_entity.pdbx_description
1 polymer ?
#
loop_
_entity_poly.entity_id
_entity_poly.type
_entity_poly.pdbx_seq_one_letter_code
_entity_poly.pdbx_strand_id
1 'polypeptide(L)'
;MPQAGLKAARLKTRVMKQHLKAIASALKLRHAVLFVGAGVSMSVGLPSWKTLIDHMLKDLDLDRSVMKGQDVTYQTIAECYRLDHGNIDALCEWMRKSWCVSPERIRKSALHRLIVSLDFPIIYTTNYDSNLEVAYDVHGKPHAKVSHARDMATAPAGVTQIIKYHGDFDDVETLVLTETDYFNRLTFDSPLDVRFRSDVLGAAPAPYLEHLAEIRLR
;
A
#
# COMPACT_ATOMS: atom_id res chain seq x y z
N MET A 1 -11.86 -41.70 -13.46
CA MET A 1 -11.45 -40.55 -12.62
C MET A 1 -10.99 -39.25 -13.33
N PRO A 2 -10.91 -39.08 -14.68
CA PRO A 2 -10.49 -37.79 -15.28
C PRO A 2 -11.55 -36.67 -15.30
N GLN A 3 -12.84 -36.99 -15.10
CA GLN A 3 -13.94 -36.02 -15.30
C GLN A 3 -14.08 -34.98 -14.17
N ALA A 4 -13.55 -35.24 -12.97
CA ALA A 4 -13.67 -34.34 -11.82
C ALA A 4 -12.75 -33.10 -11.93
N GLY A 5 -11.51 -33.29 -12.40
CA GLY A 5 -10.54 -32.19 -12.59
C GLY A 5 -10.96 -31.20 -13.69
N LEU A 6 -11.59 -31.69 -14.76
CA LEU A 6 -12.06 -30.85 -15.88
C LEU A 6 -13.27 -29.98 -15.48
N LYS A 7 -14.16 -30.49 -14.61
CA LYS A 7 -15.29 -29.73 -14.05
C LYS A 7 -14.81 -28.63 -13.08
N ALA A 8 -13.84 -28.94 -12.22
CA ALA A 8 -13.26 -27.97 -11.28
C ALA A 8 -12.52 -26.83 -12.00
N ALA A 9 -11.74 -27.13 -13.04
CA ALA A 9 -11.08 -26.12 -13.86
C ALA A 9 -12.08 -25.22 -14.61
N ARG A 10 -13.14 -25.79 -15.20
CA ARG A 10 -14.22 -25.02 -15.85
C ARG A 10 -14.99 -24.14 -14.88
N LEU A 11 -15.22 -24.59 -13.65
CA LEU A 11 -15.87 -23.82 -12.60
C LEU A 11 -14.98 -22.63 -12.17
N LYS A 12 -13.68 -22.85 -11.92
CA LYS A 12 -12.72 -21.78 -11.63
C LYS A 12 -12.67 -20.73 -12.75
N THR A 13 -12.64 -21.15 -14.01
CA THR A 13 -12.66 -20.22 -15.16
C THR A 13 -13.97 -19.42 -15.25
N ARG A 14 -15.11 -20.04 -14.93
CA ARG A 14 -16.41 -19.36 -14.93
C ARG A 14 -16.51 -18.31 -13.81
N VAL A 15 -16.09 -18.67 -12.59
CA VAL A 15 -16.03 -17.75 -11.44
C VAL A 15 -15.10 -16.58 -11.74
N MET A 16 -13.91 -16.85 -12.28
CA MET A 16 -12.96 -15.79 -12.65
C MET A 16 -13.53 -14.84 -13.71
N LYS A 17 -14.22 -15.35 -14.74
CA LYS A 17 -14.92 -14.50 -15.73
C LYS A 17 -16.02 -13.64 -15.09
N GLN A 18 -16.71 -14.16 -14.08
CA GLN A 18 -17.73 -13.40 -13.36
C GLN A 18 -17.11 -12.28 -12.52
N HIS A 19 -16.02 -12.55 -11.81
CA HIS A 19 -15.28 -11.52 -11.06
C HIS A 19 -14.72 -10.43 -11.97
N LEU A 20 -14.12 -10.79 -13.12
CA LEU A 20 -13.63 -9.82 -14.10
C LEU A 20 -14.74 -8.91 -14.62
N LYS A 21 -15.93 -9.45 -14.90
CA LYS A 21 -17.09 -8.64 -15.30
C LYS A 21 -17.54 -7.68 -14.19
N ALA A 22 -17.57 -8.14 -12.95
CA ALA A 22 -17.92 -7.32 -11.80
C ALA A 22 -16.92 -6.17 -11.60
N ILE A 23 -15.62 -6.47 -11.66
CA ILE A 23 -14.54 -5.47 -11.58
C ILE A 23 -14.67 -4.46 -12.73
N ALA A 24 -14.83 -4.93 -13.97
CA ALA A 24 -15.00 -4.04 -15.12
C ALA A 24 -16.23 -3.14 -14.99
N SER A 25 -17.32 -3.64 -14.40
CA SER A 25 -18.52 -2.84 -14.13
C SER A 25 -18.25 -1.77 -13.06
N ALA A 26 -17.60 -2.15 -11.95
CA ALA A 26 -17.25 -1.22 -10.87
C ALA A 26 -16.29 -0.12 -11.34
N LEU A 27 -15.33 -0.47 -12.20
CA LEU A 27 -14.42 0.49 -12.84
C LEU A 27 -15.17 1.49 -13.72
N LYS A 28 -16.09 1.02 -14.58
CA LYS A 28 -16.90 1.88 -15.45
C LYS A 28 -17.79 2.85 -14.66
N LEU A 29 -18.31 2.39 -13.52
CA LEU A 29 -19.13 3.21 -12.61
C LEU A 29 -18.27 4.10 -11.69
N ARG A 30 -16.94 4.01 -11.77
CA ARG A 30 -16.01 4.67 -10.84
C ARG A 30 -16.34 4.38 -9.37
N HIS A 31 -16.70 3.15 -9.05
CA HIS A 31 -17.01 2.67 -7.69
C HIS A 31 -15.96 1.67 -7.15
N ALA A 32 -14.85 1.48 -7.85
CA ALA A 32 -13.77 0.59 -7.43
C ALA A 32 -12.75 1.33 -6.56
N VAL A 33 -12.34 0.70 -5.46
CA VAL A 33 -11.19 1.15 -4.66
C VAL A 33 -10.00 0.24 -4.99
N LEU A 34 -8.85 0.84 -5.27
CA LEU A 34 -7.61 0.10 -5.54
C LEU A 34 -6.74 0.02 -4.28
N PHE A 35 -6.21 -1.17 -4.00
CA PHE A 35 -5.18 -1.37 -2.97
C PHE A 35 -3.83 -1.66 -3.63
N VAL A 36 -2.83 -0.84 -3.30
CA VAL A 36 -1.48 -0.92 -3.85
C VAL A 36 -0.46 -1.14 -2.74
N GLY A 37 0.20 -2.30 -2.75
CA GLY A 37 1.34 -2.57 -1.88
C GLY A 37 2.69 -2.47 -2.60
N ALA A 38 3.76 -2.88 -1.91
CA ALA A 38 5.15 -2.68 -2.35
C ALA A 38 5.48 -3.32 -3.71
N GLY A 39 4.71 -4.33 -4.13
CA GLY A 39 4.90 -5.01 -5.42
C GLY A 39 4.82 -4.07 -6.64
N VAL A 40 4.02 -3.00 -6.57
CA VAL A 40 3.94 -2.01 -7.66
C VAL A 40 5.26 -1.22 -7.77
N SER A 41 5.81 -0.77 -6.65
CA SER A 41 7.11 -0.08 -6.59
C SER A 41 8.28 -1.00 -6.93
N MET A 42 8.23 -2.28 -6.53
CA MET A 42 9.24 -3.27 -6.91
C MET A 42 9.28 -3.52 -8.43
N SER A 43 8.15 -3.34 -9.14
CA SER A 43 8.12 -3.49 -10.61
C SER A 43 8.97 -2.48 -11.37
N VAL A 44 9.36 -1.37 -10.71
CA VAL A 44 10.25 -0.33 -11.25
C VAL A 44 11.64 -0.36 -10.62
N GLY A 45 11.96 -1.45 -9.91
CA GLY A 45 13.28 -1.73 -9.35
C GLY A 45 13.54 -1.09 -7.99
N LEU A 46 12.49 -0.67 -7.27
CA LEU A 46 12.67 -0.22 -5.89
C LEU A 46 12.96 -1.36 -4.93
N PRO A 47 13.69 -1.09 -3.83
CA PRO A 47 14.03 -2.13 -2.88
C PRO A 47 12.78 -2.69 -2.20
N SER A 48 12.95 -3.91 -1.69
CA SER A 48 11.87 -4.63 -1.00
C SER A 48 11.87 -4.33 0.49
N TRP A 49 10.80 -4.72 1.19
CA TRP A 49 10.78 -4.73 2.66
C TRP A 49 11.95 -5.50 3.27
N LYS A 50 12.38 -6.60 2.63
CA LYS A 50 13.56 -7.35 3.05
C LYS A 50 14.82 -6.48 3.06
N THR A 51 14.97 -5.60 2.07
CA THR A 51 16.12 -4.69 1.95
C THR A 51 16.13 -3.65 3.06
N LEU A 52 14.95 -3.15 3.46
CA LEU A 52 14.82 -2.23 4.59
C LEU A 52 15.26 -2.91 5.90
N ILE A 53 14.81 -4.15 6.15
CA ILE A 53 15.21 -4.91 7.33
C ILE A 53 16.71 -5.16 7.35
N ASP A 54 17.29 -5.55 6.22
CA ASP A 54 18.72 -5.83 6.13
C ASP A 54 19.58 -4.61 6.45
N HIS A 55 19.09 -3.41 6.08
CA HIS A 55 19.73 -2.16 6.45
C HIS A 55 19.64 -1.89 7.97
N MET A 56 18.44 -2.00 8.55
CA MET A 56 18.28 -1.79 10.00
C MET A 56 19.09 -2.79 10.84
N LEU A 57 19.09 -4.07 10.47
CA LEU A 57 19.88 -5.08 11.16
C LEU A 57 21.38 -4.76 11.12
N LYS A 58 21.87 -4.31 9.96
CA LYS A 58 23.28 -3.93 9.81
C LYS A 58 23.63 -2.71 10.66
N ASP A 59 22.77 -1.70 10.68
CA ASP A 59 22.99 -0.48 11.47
C ASP A 59 22.94 -0.78 12.98
N LEU A 60 22.12 -1.75 13.41
CA LEU A 60 22.03 -2.24 14.78
C LEU A 60 23.12 -3.26 15.17
N ASP A 61 24.04 -3.60 14.26
CA ASP A 61 25.03 -4.68 14.44
C ASP A 61 24.41 -6.04 14.84
N LEU A 62 23.22 -6.34 14.29
CA LEU A 62 22.48 -7.58 14.53
C LEU A 62 22.61 -8.56 13.36
N ASP A 63 22.88 -9.82 13.67
CA ASP A 63 22.86 -10.88 12.67
C ASP A 63 21.43 -11.23 12.24
N ARG A 64 21.25 -11.58 10.97
CA ARG A 64 19.94 -11.94 10.41
C ARG A 64 19.27 -13.14 11.12
N SER A 65 20.04 -13.98 11.82
CA SER A 65 19.50 -15.09 12.62
C SER A 65 18.48 -14.65 13.67
N VAL A 66 18.49 -13.39 14.12
CA VAL A 66 17.44 -12.87 15.03
C VAL A 66 16.04 -12.98 14.43
N MET A 67 15.92 -12.91 13.09
CA MET A 67 14.66 -13.05 12.37
C MET A 67 14.08 -14.47 12.38
N LYS A 68 14.79 -15.45 12.95
CA LYS A 68 14.28 -16.82 13.14
C LYS A 68 13.52 -16.98 14.45
N GLY A 69 13.56 -16.00 15.35
CA GLY A 69 12.78 -16.01 16.59
C GLY A 69 11.29 -15.99 16.28
N GLN A 70 10.49 -16.73 17.06
CA GLN A 70 9.05 -16.88 16.79
C GLN A 70 8.28 -15.56 16.90
N ASP A 71 8.74 -14.65 17.75
CA ASP A 71 8.07 -13.37 18.03
C ASP A 71 8.77 -12.16 17.37
N VAL A 72 9.79 -12.40 16.53
CA VAL A 72 10.54 -11.30 15.91
C VAL A 72 9.95 -10.98 14.54
N THR A 73 9.27 -9.85 14.47
CA THR A 73 8.68 -9.34 13.24
C THR A 73 9.51 -8.22 12.63
N TYR A 74 9.13 -7.77 11.44
CA TYR A 74 9.73 -6.60 10.79
C TYR A 74 9.51 -5.32 11.61
N GLN A 75 8.34 -5.20 12.21
CA GLN A 75 7.96 -4.12 13.10
C GLN A 75 8.83 -4.14 14.37
N THR A 76 9.14 -5.33 14.89
CA THR A 76 10.02 -5.49 16.06
C THR A 76 11.42 -4.91 15.78
N ILE A 77 11.99 -5.19 14.60
CA ILE A 77 13.30 -4.62 14.22
C ILE A 77 13.23 -3.10 14.05
N ALA A 78 12.15 -2.58 13.48
CA ALA A 78 11.95 -1.14 13.35
C ALA A 78 11.77 -0.45 14.72
N GLU A 79 11.10 -1.11 15.67
CA GLU A 79 10.99 -0.65 17.05
C GLU A 79 12.37 -0.62 17.74
N CYS A 80 13.15 -1.70 17.62
CA CYS A 80 14.53 -1.73 18.13
C CYS A 80 15.38 -0.61 17.52
N TYR A 81 15.27 -0.37 16.21
CA TYR A 81 15.97 0.74 15.54
C TYR A 81 15.61 2.08 16.17
N ARG A 82 14.31 2.35 16.34
CA ARG A 82 13.81 3.59 16.96
C ARG A 82 14.32 3.75 18.40
N LEU A 83 14.30 2.67 19.19
CA LEU A 83 14.73 2.71 20.59
C LEU A 83 16.24 2.96 20.72
N ASP A 84 17.04 2.36 19.85
CA ASP A 84 18.50 2.50 19.85
C ASP A 84 18.94 3.91 19.37
N HIS A 85 18.32 4.43 18.31
CA HIS A 85 18.66 5.72 17.71
C HIS A 85 17.88 6.91 18.31
N GLY A 86 16.87 6.65 19.14
CA GLY A 86 15.96 7.64 19.72
C GLY A 86 14.85 8.14 18.77
N ASN A 87 15.01 7.98 17.46
CA ASN A 87 14.00 8.28 16.43
C ASN A 87 14.25 7.43 15.16
N ILE A 88 13.51 7.70 14.07
CA ILE A 88 13.66 7.01 12.78
C ILE A 88 14.10 7.94 11.64
N ASP A 89 14.60 9.14 11.94
CA ASP A 89 14.86 10.17 10.93
C ASP A 89 15.97 9.74 9.96
N ALA A 90 17.05 9.15 10.48
CA ALA A 90 18.16 8.62 9.69
C ALA A 90 17.69 7.52 8.73
N LEU A 91 16.84 6.62 9.22
CA LEU A 91 16.21 5.58 8.41
C LEU A 91 15.35 6.20 7.30
N CYS A 92 14.52 7.19 7.63
CA CYS A 92 13.68 7.88 6.65
C CYS A 92 14.50 8.59 5.58
N GLU A 93 15.63 9.21 5.95
CA GLU A 93 16.55 9.82 4.99
C GLU A 93 17.16 8.78 4.05
N TRP A 94 17.63 7.64 4.59
CA TRP A 94 18.12 6.54 3.77
C TRP A 94 17.04 5.98 2.83
N MET A 95 15.82 5.82 3.33
CA MET A 95 14.68 5.35 2.54
C MET A 95 14.35 6.33 1.40
N ARG A 96 14.31 7.64 1.66
CA ARG A 96 14.08 8.66 0.62
C ARG A 96 15.10 8.58 -0.51
N LYS A 97 16.38 8.36 -0.16
CA LYS A 97 17.46 8.20 -1.15
C LYS A 97 17.34 6.89 -1.93
N SER A 98 16.94 5.81 -1.25
CA SER A 98 16.94 4.46 -1.81
C SER A 98 15.65 4.10 -2.56
N TRP A 99 14.53 4.76 -2.26
CA TRP A 99 13.21 4.56 -2.88
C TRP A 99 12.83 5.64 -3.90
N CYS A 100 13.82 6.25 -4.55
CA CYS A 100 13.58 7.22 -5.63
C CYS A 100 13.65 6.56 -7.01
N VAL A 101 12.64 6.81 -7.85
CA VAL A 101 12.63 6.41 -9.27
C VAL A 101 12.48 7.63 -10.14
N SER A 102 13.27 7.71 -11.22
CA SER A 102 13.13 8.80 -12.19
C SER A 102 11.71 8.81 -12.79
N PRO A 103 11.08 9.98 -12.99
CA PRO A 103 9.77 10.09 -13.63
C PRO A 103 9.69 9.40 -15.00
N GLU A 104 10.79 9.39 -15.75
CA GLU A 104 10.89 8.71 -17.05
C GLU A 104 10.76 7.18 -16.96
N ARG A 105 11.30 6.57 -15.89
CA ARG A 105 11.11 5.13 -15.65
C ARG A 105 9.66 4.83 -15.26
N ILE A 106 9.03 5.67 -14.42
CA ILE A 106 7.62 5.53 -14.08
C ILE A 106 6.74 5.64 -15.32
N ARG A 107 7.00 6.62 -16.19
CA ARG A 107 6.29 6.80 -17.48
C ARG A 107 6.35 5.56 -18.40
N LYS A 108 7.46 4.82 -18.36
CA LYS A 108 7.66 3.57 -19.12
C LYS A 108 7.02 2.34 -18.47
N SER A 109 6.64 2.43 -17.19
CA SER A 109 6.04 1.30 -16.47
C SER A 109 4.61 1.04 -16.95
N ALA A 110 4.40 -0.13 -17.55
CA ALA A 110 3.07 -0.55 -18.00
C ALA A 110 2.05 -0.63 -16.86
N LEU A 111 2.50 -1.00 -15.65
CA LEU A 111 1.66 -1.14 -14.48
C LEU A 111 1.15 0.22 -13.97
N HIS A 112 2.05 1.20 -13.82
CA HIS A 112 1.67 2.55 -13.41
C HIS A 112 0.75 3.22 -14.44
N ARG A 113 1.09 3.10 -15.74
CA ARG A 113 0.23 3.57 -16.82
C ARG A 113 -1.17 2.94 -16.77
N LEU A 114 -1.25 1.64 -16.49
CA LEU A 114 -2.53 0.94 -16.38
C LEU A 114 -3.34 1.49 -15.20
N ILE A 115 -2.74 1.62 -14.01
CA ILE A 115 -3.40 2.18 -12.82
C ILE A 115 -4.00 3.55 -13.12
N VAL A 116 -3.21 4.45 -13.72
CA VAL A 116 -3.66 5.79 -14.10
C VAL A 116 -4.80 5.72 -15.14
N SER A 117 -4.70 4.83 -16.13
CA SER A 117 -5.72 4.70 -17.19
C SER A 117 -7.04 4.13 -16.69
N LEU A 118 -7.02 3.25 -15.68
CA LEU A 118 -8.19 2.62 -15.08
C LEU A 118 -9.01 3.58 -14.20
N ASP A 119 -8.42 4.74 -13.86
CA ASP A 119 -9.17 5.92 -13.41
C ASP A 119 -9.96 5.69 -12.10
N PHE A 120 -9.31 5.01 -11.14
CA PHE A 120 -9.90 4.75 -9.83
C PHE A 120 -10.23 6.05 -9.09
N PRO A 121 -11.40 6.18 -8.44
CA PRO A 121 -11.69 7.32 -7.56
C PRO A 121 -10.76 7.37 -6.33
N ILE A 122 -10.40 6.21 -5.78
CA ILE A 122 -9.64 6.09 -4.55
C ILE A 122 -8.60 4.99 -4.71
N ILE A 123 -7.37 5.30 -4.34
CA ILE A 123 -6.25 4.37 -4.29
C ILE A 123 -5.70 4.41 -2.87
N TYR A 124 -5.77 3.30 -2.15
CA TYR A 124 -5.05 3.12 -0.90
C TYR A 124 -3.69 2.49 -1.16
N THR A 125 -2.65 3.00 -0.51
CA THR A 125 -1.33 2.38 -0.56
C THR A 125 -0.67 2.31 0.81
N THR A 126 0.03 1.20 1.05
CA THR A 126 0.94 1.03 2.19
C THR A 126 2.38 1.39 1.82
N ASN A 127 2.61 1.89 0.60
CA ASN A 127 3.91 2.34 0.14
C ASN A 127 4.14 3.78 0.57
N TYR A 128 5.34 4.03 1.07
CA TYR A 128 5.76 5.36 1.48
C TYR A 128 6.31 6.21 0.32
N ASP A 129 6.76 5.59 -0.78
CA ASP A 129 7.27 6.29 -1.98
C ASP A 129 6.20 7.06 -2.76
N SER A 130 6.60 8.07 -3.54
CA SER A 130 5.69 8.93 -4.31
C SER A 130 5.43 8.44 -5.75
N ASN A 131 5.65 7.16 -6.07
CA ASN A 131 5.61 6.69 -7.47
C ASN A 131 4.22 6.76 -8.09
N LEU A 132 3.16 6.61 -7.28
CA LEU A 132 1.79 6.72 -7.78
C LEU A 132 1.47 8.16 -8.15
N GLU A 133 1.82 9.11 -7.29
CA GLU A 133 1.68 10.54 -7.48
C GLU A 133 2.43 10.98 -8.74
N VAL A 134 3.71 10.58 -8.84
CA VAL A 134 4.53 10.82 -10.03
C VAL A 134 3.92 10.20 -11.28
N ALA A 135 3.31 9.01 -11.19
CA ALA A 135 2.62 8.39 -12.32
C ALA A 135 1.44 9.24 -12.81
N TYR A 136 0.64 9.80 -11.90
CA TYR A 136 -0.45 10.69 -12.25
C TYR A 136 0.07 11.99 -12.90
N ASP A 137 1.13 12.57 -12.35
CA ASP A 137 1.75 13.79 -12.88
C ASP A 137 2.32 13.60 -14.29
N VAL A 138 3.11 12.54 -14.52
CA VAL A 138 3.74 12.31 -15.84
C VAL A 138 2.72 11.96 -16.93
N HIS A 139 1.52 11.53 -16.54
CA HIS A 139 0.40 11.23 -17.44
C HIS A 139 -0.64 12.36 -17.48
N GLY A 140 -0.41 13.48 -16.78
CA GLY A 140 -1.26 14.66 -16.81
C GLY A 140 -2.67 14.43 -16.24
N LYS A 141 -2.81 13.49 -15.30
CA LYS A 141 -4.08 13.24 -14.62
C LYS A 141 -4.10 13.92 -13.24
N PRO A 142 -5.15 14.67 -12.90
CA PRO A 142 -5.26 15.29 -11.58
C PRO A 142 -5.42 14.23 -10.51
N HIS A 143 -4.76 14.45 -9.37
CA HIS A 143 -4.83 13.60 -8.19
C HIS A 143 -4.76 14.44 -6.92
N ALA A 144 -5.11 13.83 -5.79
CA ALA A 144 -4.95 14.42 -4.46
C ALA A 144 -4.23 13.41 -3.56
N LYS A 145 -3.08 13.81 -3.01
CA LYS A 145 -2.39 13.03 -1.98
C LYS A 145 -3.07 13.23 -0.63
N VAL A 146 -3.34 12.14 0.08
CA VAL A 146 -3.96 12.14 1.40
C VAL A 146 -3.10 11.31 2.35
N SER A 147 -2.38 12.00 3.23
CA SER A 147 -1.54 11.42 4.29
C SER A 147 -2.05 11.74 5.69
N HIS A 148 -2.87 12.79 5.81
CA HIS A 148 -3.44 13.28 7.05
C HIS A 148 -4.94 13.47 6.97
N ALA A 149 -5.57 13.63 8.14
CA ALA A 149 -6.98 13.99 8.23
C ALA A 149 -7.32 15.33 7.58
N ARG A 150 -6.42 16.32 7.69
CA ARG A 150 -6.59 17.63 7.05
C ARG A 150 -6.65 17.53 5.53
N ASP A 151 -5.84 16.64 4.94
CA ASP A 151 -5.78 16.44 3.49
C ASP A 151 -7.12 15.90 2.97
N MET A 152 -7.84 15.10 3.78
CA MET A 152 -9.17 14.60 3.45
C MET A 152 -10.19 15.74 3.30
N ALA A 153 -10.11 16.75 4.17
CA ALA A 153 -11.03 17.88 4.16
C ALA A 153 -10.80 18.82 2.97
N THR A 154 -9.56 18.89 2.48
CA THR A 154 -9.16 19.78 1.38
C THR A 154 -9.03 19.07 0.03
N ALA A 155 -9.18 17.75 -0.02
CA ALA A 155 -9.06 16.98 -1.26
C ALA A 155 -10.14 17.40 -2.27
N PRO A 156 -9.76 17.82 -3.50
CA PRO A 156 -10.72 18.22 -4.52
C PRO A 156 -11.73 17.10 -4.84
N ALA A 157 -12.98 17.48 -5.08
CA ALA A 157 -14.00 16.56 -5.54
C ALA A 157 -13.70 16.11 -6.99
N GLY A 158 -14.00 14.86 -7.30
CA GLY A 158 -13.93 14.33 -8.68
C GLY A 158 -12.53 13.99 -9.19
N VAL A 159 -11.47 14.20 -8.41
CA VAL A 159 -10.10 13.75 -8.75
C VAL A 159 -9.78 12.44 -8.02
N THR A 160 -8.82 11.67 -8.53
CA THR A 160 -8.36 10.45 -7.83
C THR A 160 -7.67 10.83 -6.53
N GLN A 161 -8.07 10.21 -5.43
CA GLN A 161 -7.40 10.38 -4.14
C GLN A 161 -6.43 9.22 -3.89
N ILE A 162 -5.17 9.53 -3.65
CA ILE A 162 -4.10 8.59 -3.31
C ILE A 162 -3.88 8.69 -1.80
N ILE A 163 -4.37 7.69 -1.08
CA ILE A 163 -4.36 7.63 0.37
C ILE A 163 -3.14 6.83 0.82
N LYS A 164 -2.21 7.54 1.45
CA LYS A 164 -0.94 7.05 2.02
C LYS A 164 -1.23 6.44 3.39
N TYR A 165 -1.78 5.24 3.38
CA TYR A 165 -2.39 4.63 4.56
C TYR A 165 -1.38 4.38 5.68
N HIS A 166 -0.14 4.00 5.34
CA HIS A 166 0.97 3.85 6.29
C HIS A 166 1.84 5.11 6.39
N GLY A 167 1.40 6.23 5.83
CA GLY A 167 2.16 7.47 5.84
C GLY A 167 3.05 7.66 4.61
N ASP A 168 3.86 8.71 4.69
CA ASP A 168 4.67 9.25 3.60
C ASP A 168 6.08 9.55 4.10
N PHE A 169 7.11 9.26 3.30
CA PHE A 169 8.49 9.60 3.65
C PHE A 169 8.73 11.10 3.81
N ASP A 170 7.93 11.94 3.17
CA ASP A 170 8.02 13.39 3.32
C ASP A 170 7.46 13.88 4.65
N ASP A 171 6.75 13.01 5.39
CA ASP A 171 6.12 13.34 6.67
C ASP A 171 6.26 12.19 7.69
N VAL A 172 7.36 12.25 8.44
CA VAL A 172 7.77 11.21 9.40
C VAL A 172 6.70 10.93 10.46
N GLU A 173 5.91 11.95 10.84
CA GLU A 173 4.85 11.81 11.85
C GLU A 173 3.71 10.89 11.40
N THR A 174 3.55 10.69 10.08
CA THR A 174 2.51 9.83 9.52
C THR A 174 2.91 8.36 9.42
N LEU A 175 4.19 8.07 9.57
CA LEU A 175 4.75 6.75 9.26
C LEU A 175 4.24 5.69 10.23
N VAL A 176 3.80 4.57 9.66
CA VAL A 176 3.43 3.36 10.39
C VAL A 176 4.46 2.28 10.10
N LEU A 177 5.51 2.23 10.92
CA LEU A 177 6.65 1.34 10.67
C LEU A 177 6.95 0.41 11.85
N THR A 178 6.88 0.92 13.07
CA THR A 178 7.28 0.19 14.27
C THR A 178 6.09 -0.50 14.95
N GLU A 179 6.35 -1.41 15.89
CA GLU A 179 5.28 -2.07 16.66
C GLU A 179 4.38 -1.06 17.36
N THR A 180 4.98 -0.01 17.96
CA THR A 180 4.25 1.08 18.59
C THR A 180 3.31 1.79 17.60
N ASP A 181 3.77 2.05 16.37
CA ASP A 181 2.93 2.71 15.36
C ASP A 181 1.73 1.84 14.95
N TYR A 182 1.97 0.55 14.70
CA TYR A 182 0.91 -0.41 14.38
C TYR A 182 -0.07 -0.56 15.54
N PHE A 183 0.42 -0.64 16.78
CA PHE A 183 -0.42 -0.69 17.97
C PHE A 183 -1.29 0.57 18.12
N ASN A 184 -0.72 1.75 17.87
CA ASN A 184 -1.47 3.00 17.86
C ASN A 184 -2.55 3.04 16.77
N ARG A 185 -2.35 2.35 15.63
CA ARG A 185 -3.40 2.15 14.63
C ARG A 185 -4.45 1.14 15.06
N LEU A 186 -4.13 0.18 15.94
CA LEU A 186 -5.08 -0.86 16.40
C LEU A 186 -6.27 -0.29 17.17
N THR A 187 -6.14 0.87 17.81
CA THR A 187 -7.20 1.55 18.55
C THR A 187 -8.36 2.05 17.67
N PHE A 188 -8.21 2.03 16.33
CA PHE A 188 -9.26 2.36 15.33
C PHE A 188 -9.84 3.77 15.39
N ASP A 189 -9.26 4.66 16.18
CA ASP A 189 -9.77 6.04 16.33
C ASP A 189 -9.13 7.01 15.32
N SER A 190 -8.20 6.54 14.47
CA SER A 190 -7.58 7.43 13.50
C SER A 190 -8.59 7.81 12.40
N PRO A 191 -8.64 9.08 11.97
CA PRO A 191 -9.54 9.51 10.91
C PRO A 191 -9.38 8.74 9.59
N LEU A 192 -8.16 8.26 9.28
CA LEU A 192 -7.90 7.45 8.08
C LEU A 192 -8.50 6.05 8.19
N ASP A 193 -8.55 5.46 9.39
CA ASP A 193 -9.18 4.14 9.59
C ASP A 193 -10.69 4.21 9.43
N VAL A 194 -11.32 5.27 9.95
CA VAL A 194 -12.75 5.53 9.77
C VAL A 194 -13.07 5.69 8.29
N ARG A 195 -12.27 6.48 7.58
CA ARG A 195 -12.43 6.69 6.14
C ARG A 195 -12.25 5.39 5.36
N PHE A 196 -11.19 4.63 5.64
CA PHE A 196 -10.92 3.34 5.00
C PHE A 196 -12.11 2.39 5.13
N ARG A 197 -12.67 2.26 6.33
CA ARG A 197 -13.87 1.45 6.56
C ARG A 197 -15.05 1.93 5.74
N SER A 198 -15.32 3.24 5.72
CA SER A 198 -16.41 3.84 4.94
C SER A 198 -16.25 3.56 3.45
N ASP A 199 -15.05 3.80 2.90
CA ASP A 199 -14.76 3.65 1.47
C ASP A 199 -14.89 2.19 1.03
N VAL A 200 -14.39 1.24 1.84
CA VAL A 200 -14.54 -0.18 1.49
C VAL A 200 -15.98 -0.66 1.65
N LEU A 201 -16.69 -0.24 2.69
CA LEU A 201 -18.12 -0.56 2.83
C LEU A 201 -18.95 -0.01 1.66
N GLY A 202 -18.61 1.16 1.15
CA GLY A 202 -19.27 1.77 -0.01
C GLY A 202 -18.92 1.09 -1.35
N ALA A 203 -17.73 0.51 -1.46
CA ALA A 203 -17.23 -0.09 -2.71
C ALA A 203 -17.44 -1.61 -2.80
N ALA A 204 -17.53 -2.32 -1.67
CA ALA A 204 -17.57 -3.78 -1.63
C ALA A 204 -18.99 -4.33 -1.47
N PRO A 205 -19.38 -5.37 -2.23
CA PRO A 205 -20.49 -6.23 -1.84
C PRO A 205 -20.17 -6.92 -0.50
N ALA A 206 -21.17 -7.05 0.38
CA ALA A 206 -21.08 -7.62 1.73
C ALA A 206 -20.11 -8.82 1.94
N PRO A 207 -20.01 -9.84 1.05
CA PRO A 207 -19.11 -10.98 1.26
C PRO A 207 -17.59 -10.68 1.19
N TYR A 208 -17.15 -9.48 0.81
CA TYR A 208 -15.72 -9.12 0.77
C TYR A 208 -15.24 -8.36 2.02
N LEU A 209 -16.14 -8.06 2.96
CA LEU A 209 -15.83 -7.31 4.17
C LEU A 209 -15.00 -8.10 5.19
N GLU A 210 -15.05 -9.43 5.16
CA GLU A 210 -14.32 -10.29 6.09
C GLU A 210 -12.78 -10.23 5.90
N HIS A 211 -12.29 -9.83 4.72
CA HIS A 211 -10.86 -9.69 4.43
C HIS A 211 -10.27 -8.31 4.77
N LEU A 212 -11.08 -7.38 5.30
CA LEU A 212 -10.64 -6.03 5.64
C LEU A 212 -9.54 -5.99 6.69
N ALA A 213 -9.53 -6.96 7.62
CA ALA A 213 -8.50 -7.09 8.63
C ALA A 213 -7.13 -7.47 8.04
N GLU A 214 -7.09 -8.20 6.92
CA GLU A 214 -5.83 -8.64 6.29
C GLU A 214 -5.10 -7.51 5.56
N ILE A 215 -5.82 -6.54 4.98
CA ILE A 215 -5.22 -5.37 4.33
C ILE A 215 -4.54 -4.46 5.36
N ARG A 216 -5.04 -4.47 6.60
CA ARG A 216 -4.56 -3.64 7.71
C ARG A 216 -3.27 -4.16 8.36
N LEU A 217 -3.02 -5.47 8.27
CA LEU A 217 -1.90 -6.14 8.93
C LEU A 217 -0.72 -6.43 7.99
N ARG A 218 -0.79 -6.00 6.72
CA ARG A 218 0.26 -6.17 5.71
C ARG A 218 0.91 -4.85 5.35
#